data_AF-A0A4S2BLG3-F1
#
_entry.id   AF-A0A4S2BLG3-F1
#
_cell.length_a   1.000
_cell.length_b   1.000
_cell.length_c   1.000
_cell.angle_alpha   90.00
_cell.angle_beta   90.00
_cell.angle_gamma   90.00
#
_symmetry.space_group_name_H-M   'P 1'
#
loop_
_entity.id
_entity.type
_entity.pdbx_description
1 polymer ?
#
loop_
_entity_poly.entity_id
_entity_poly.type
_entity_poly.pdbx_seq_one_letter_code
_entity_poly.pdbx_strand_id
1 'polypeptide(L)'
;MKLGIKLLAVIGLSAGLLGTTTIVNEEVQDNNQVVYAASEANLTLPQTKGYTKSRVLKENLGTISSKDKQKLIKGSIAGMKENTYEDTDPADARTVDVTNLSHDDQVEISKFTLELINQVRNQFGKKNWTYSESSLKFANRIAKEYYDHDHSCWDSDHYVAGIERAAKASGLNSTVGQVYEDEAGLPITSTFPGHERTMKVLKEQIYFNLKQMLFGGFAGSKADYNDTSRYFEWEHAGDLLGLRTTNYDAKTKKFAVSFSGLKNDESRISVHMISVADRYIKNYKKFDR
;
A
#
# COMPACT_ATOMS: atom_id res chain seq x y z
N MET A 1 -12.21 27.44 -8.46
CA MET A 1 -10.92 27.33 -7.75
C MET A 1 -11.08 26.28 -6.65
N LYS A 2 -10.70 25.02 -6.91
CA LYS A 2 -10.70 23.99 -5.85
C LYS A 2 -9.44 24.23 -5.02
N LEU A 3 -9.59 24.66 -3.77
CA LEU A 3 -8.48 24.67 -2.83
C LEU A 3 -8.09 23.21 -2.58
N GLY A 4 -6.95 22.79 -3.12
CA GLY A 4 -6.32 21.53 -2.76
C GLY A 4 -5.94 21.60 -1.29
N ILE A 5 -6.67 20.87 -0.45
CA ILE A 5 -6.29 20.67 0.94
C ILE A 5 -5.12 19.68 0.89
N LYS A 6 -3.92 20.27 0.84
CA LYS A 6 -2.62 19.61 0.99
C LYS A 6 -2.46 19.23 2.45
N LEU A 7 -2.06 17.99 2.79
CA LEU A 7 -1.47 17.77 4.12
C LEU A 7 -0.72 16.43 4.28
N LEU A 8 0.38 16.55 5.05
CA LEU A 8 1.25 15.52 5.60
C LEU A 8 0.50 14.38 6.31
N ALA A 9 0.91 13.15 6.03
CA ALA A 9 0.58 11.97 6.81
C ALA A 9 1.27 12.04 8.19
N VAL A 10 0.51 12.36 9.24
CA VAL A 10 0.92 12.14 10.64
C VAL A 10 0.35 10.80 11.08
N ILE A 11 1.17 9.75 11.05
CA ILE A 11 0.78 8.40 11.48
C ILE A 11 1.24 8.20 12.92
N GLY A 12 0.33 8.37 13.87
CA GLY A 12 0.49 7.89 15.25
C GLY A 12 -0.30 6.60 15.43
N LEU A 13 0.37 5.45 15.41
CA LEU A 13 -0.23 4.20 15.89
C LEU A 13 0.21 3.99 17.33
N SER A 14 -0.76 3.99 18.24
CA SER A 14 -0.59 3.55 19.61
C SER A 14 -0.19 2.08 19.60
N ALA A 15 1.01 1.79 20.12
CA ALA A 15 1.46 0.44 20.41
C ALA A 15 0.45 -0.24 21.33
N GLY A 16 -0.16 -1.33 20.86
CA GLY A 16 -0.90 -2.23 21.71
C GLY A 16 0.06 -2.95 22.64
N LEU A 17 0.16 -2.49 23.89
CA LEU A 17 0.62 -3.30 25.00
C LEU A 17 -0.29 -4.55 25.10
N LEU A 18 0.30 -5.74 25.07
CA LEU A 18 -0.25 -6.88 25.80
C LEU A 18 0.83 -7.42 26.73
N GLY A 19 0.46 -7.41 28.01
CA GLY A 19 1.34 -7.59 29.14
C GLY A 19 1.69 -9.04 29.43
N THR A 20 2.76 -9.14 30.21
CA THR A 20 3.33 -10.32 30.83
C THR A 20 2.38 -10.94 31.86
N THR A 21 2.20 -12.27 31.81
CA THR A 21 2.07 -13.09 33.02
C THR A 21 2.91 -14.35 32.86
N THR A 22 3.99 -14.40 33.63
CA THR A 22 4.78 -15.61 33.90
C THR A 22 3.98 -16.59 34.76
N ILE A 23 3.85 -17.83 34.30
CA ILE A 23 3.77 -19.00 35.18
C ILE A 23 4.81 -19.99 34.66
N VAL A 24 5.82 -20.26 35.47
CA VAL A 24 6.78 -21.35 35.31
C VAL A 24 6.11 -22.62 35.82
N ASN A 25 6.14 -23.69 35.03
CA ASN A 25 6.34 -25.05 35.52
C ASN A 25 6.78 -26.00 34.39
N GLU A 26 7.93 -26.60 34.67
CA GLU A 26 8.62 -27.82 34.20
C GLU A 26 8.22 -28.58 32.93
N GLU A 27 9.29 -29.04 32.27
CA GLU A 27 9.39 -29.75 31.00
C GLU A 27 8.62 -31.07 30.91
N VAL A 28 7.94 -31.26 29.78
CA VAL A 28 7.94 -32.54 29.07
C VAL A 28 8.28 -32.21 27.62
N GLN A 29 9.41 -32.72 27.13
CA GLN A 29 9.76 -32.70 25.72
C GLN A 29 8.75 -33.56 24.94
N ASP A 30 7.75 -32.91 24.37
CA ASP A 30 6.95 -33.47 23.29
C ASP A 30 7.29 -32.70 22.00
N ASN A 31 7.92 -33.37 21.05
CA ASN A 31 8.38 -32.82 19.77
C ASN A 31 7.23 -32.60 18.77
N ASN A 32 6.10 -32.12 19.25
CA ASN A 32 5.05 -31.58 18.41
C ASN A 32 5.31 -30.07 18.23
N GLN A 33 6.09 -29.72 17.21
CA GLN A 33 5.98 -28.38 16.64
C GLN A 33 4.52 -28.19 16.22
N VAL A 34 3.76 -27.47 17.05
CA VAL A 34 2.51 -26.86 16.62
C VAL A 34 2.92 -25.86 15.54
N VAL A 35 2.84 -26.30 14.28
CA VAL A 35 2.91 -25.41 13.13
C VAL A 35 1.67 -24.53 13.24
N TYR A 36 1.83 -23.34 13.81
CA TYR A 36 0.85 -22.29 13.61
C TYR A 36 0.83 -22.05 12.11
N ALA A 37 -0.24 -22.46 11.43
CA ALA A 37 -0.46 -22.05 10.06
C ALA A 37 -0.35 -20.52 10.04
N ALA A 38 0.52 -19.97 9.18
CA ALA A 38 0.60 -18.53 8.98
C ALA A 38 -0.83 -18.01 8.76
N SER A 39 -1.26 -17.02 9.55
CA SER A 39 -2.58 -16.44 9.29
C SER A 39 -2.51 -15.80 7.91
N GLU A 40 -3.26 -16.34 6.95
CA GLU A 40 -3.30 -15.76 5.60
C GLU A 40 -3.86 -14.35 5.73
N ALA A 41 -3.03 -13.35 5.43
CA ALA A 41 -3.45 -11.96 5.46
C ALA A 41 -4.68 -11.77 4.55
N ASN A 42 -5.75 -11.18 5.08
CA ASN A 42 -7.00 -11.04 4.34
C ASN A 42 -7.49 -9.58 4.33
N LEU A 43 -7.88 -9.08 3.16
CA LEU A 43 -8.59 -7.81 3.00
C LEU A 43 -9.96 -8.01 2.36
N THR A 44 -10.99 -7.48 3.02
CA THR A 44 -12.38 -7.54 2.58
C THR A 44 -12.96 -6.15 2.35
N LEU A 45 -13.77 -6.03 1.29
CA LEU A 45 -14.50 -4.83 0.95
C LEU A 45 -15.91 -4.91 1.58
N PRO A 46 -16.30 -3.98 2.45
CA PRO A 46 -17.56 -4.05 3.19
C PRO A 46 -18.74 -3.57 2.32
N GLN A 47 -19.05 -4.33 1.28
CA GLN A 47 -20.02 -3.98 0.24
C GLN A 47 -21.43 -3.75 0.80
N THR A 48 -21.84 -4.61 1.74
CA THR A 48 -23.14 -4.52 2.43
C THR A 48 -23.26 -3.28 3.32
N LYS A 49 -22.13 -2.66 3.70
CA LYS A 49 -22.08 -1.45 4.54
C LYS A 49 -21.94 -0.16 3.73
N GLY A 50 -21.91 -0.28 2.40
CA GLY A 50 -21.95 0.86 1.48
C GLY A 50 -20.74 0.97 0.57
N TYR A 51 -19.65 0.21 0.79
CA TYR A 51 -18.45 0.25 -0.04
C TYR A 51 -18.63 -0.58 -1.32
N THR A 52 -19.33 -0.04 -2.31
CA THR A 52 -19.65 -0.77 -3.55
C THR A 52 -18.84 -0.26 -4.73
N LYS A 53 -18.58 -1.15 -5.69
CA LYS A 53 -17.93 -0.85 -6.97
C LYS A 53 -18.48 0.40 -7.66
N SER A 54 -19.80 0.56 -7.68
CA SER A 54 -20.46 1.72 -8.29
C SER A 54 -20.16 3.02 -7.57
N ARG A 55 -20.08 3.03 -6.23
CA ARG A 55 -19.81 4.25 -5.47
C ARG A 55 -18.35 4.68 -5.59
N VAL A 56 -17.41 3.74 -5.48
CA VAL A 56 -15.99 4.03 -5.71
C VAL A 56 -15.79 4.61 -7.11
N LEU A 57 -16.37 4.00 -8.14
CA LEU A 57 -16.29 4.52 -9.51
C LEU A 57 -16.93 5.91 -9.66
N LYS A 58 -18.13 6.13 -9.09
CA LYS A 58 -18.80 7.43 -9.18
C LYS A 58 -18.04 8.54 -8.45
N GLU A 59 -17.42 8.25 -7.31
CA GLU A 59 -16.55 9.19 -6.59
C GLU A 59 -15.37 9.60 -7.47
N ASN A 60 -14.68 8.62 -8.04
CA ASN A 60 -13.54 8.82 -8.95
C ASN A 60 -13.91 9.62 -10.21
N LEU A 61 -15.12 9.42 -10.75
CA LEU A 61 -15.64 10.20 -11.88
C LEU A 61 -16.15 11.60 -11.48
N GLY A 62 -16.19 11.94 -10.19
CA GLY A 62 -16.77 13.19 -9.69
C GLY A 62 -18.29 13.30 -9.86
N THR A 63 -18.98 12.17 -9.99
CA THR A 63 -20.43 12.06 -10.30
C THR A 63 -21.25 11.50 -9.14
N ILE A 64 -20.62 11.22 -8.01
CA ILE A 64 -21.31 10.67 -6.85
C ILE A 64 -22.33 11.67 -6.28
N SER A 65 -23.46 11.17 -5.79
CA SER A 65 -24.38 11.99 -5.01
C SER A 65 -23.90 12.13 -3.56
N SER A 66 -24.24 13.21 -2.86
CA SER A 66 -23.89 13.37 -1.44
C SER A 66 -24.38 12.20 -0.58
N LYS A 67 -25.57 11.65 -0.89
CA LYS A 67 -26.15 10.47 -0.20
C LYS A 67 -25.31 9.22 -0.41
N ASP A 68 -24.83 8.98 -1.62
CA ASP A 68 -23.95 7.85 -1.89
C ASP A 68 -22.54 8.06 -1.33
N LYS A 69 -22.02 9.29 -1.31
CA LYS A 69 -20.73 9.59 -0.67
C LYS A 69 -20.76 9.28 0.83
N GLN A 70 -21.84 9.64 1.54
CA GLN A 70 -22.02 9.26 2.95
C GLN A 70 -22.03 7.74 3.16
N LYS A 71 -22.64 6.97 2.25
CA LYS A 71 -22.62 5.51 2.30
C LYS A 71 -21.23 4.93 1.99
N LEU A 72 -20.50 5.53 1.06
CA LEU A 72 -19.13 5.16 0.75
C LEU A 72 -18.21 5.39 1.95
N ILE A 73 -18.34 6.54 2.63
CA ILE A 73 -17.63 6.85 3.88
C ILE A 73 -18.00 5.83 4.96
N LYS A 74 -19.29 5.55 5.18
CA LYS A 74 -19.72 4.53 6.16
C LYS A 74 -19.10 3.15 5.87
N GLY A 75 -19.07 2.75 4.60
CA GLY A 75 -18.38 1.54 4.18
C GLY A 75 -16.87 1.61 4.43
N SER A 76 -16.24 2.74 4.17
CA SER A 76 -14.81 2.94 4.41
C SER A 76 -14.45 2.85 5.90
N ILE A 77 -15.27 3.44 6.77
CA ILE A 77 -15.14 3.30 8.24
C ILE A 77 -15.23 1.83 8.67
N ALA A 78 -16.20 1.09 8.12
CA ALA A 78 -16.31 -0.34 8.36
C ALA A 78 -15.04 -1.08 7.90
N GLY A 79 -14.52 -0.74 6.72
CA GLY A 79 -13.31 -1.33 6.16
C GLY A 79 -12.08 -1.09 7.03
N MET A 80 -11.93 0.14 7.56
CA MET A 80 -10.85 0.46 8.50
C MET A 80 -10.94 -0.31 9.82
N LYS A 81 -12.15 -0.58 10.31
CA LYS A 81 -12.39 -1.30 11.57
C LYS A 81 -12.28 -2.82 11.48
N GLU A 82 -12.85 -3.39 10.42
CA GLU A 82 -13.07 -4.84 10.30
C GLU A 82 -11.88 -5.58 9.72
N ASN A 83 -11.06 -4.89 8.91
CA ASN A 83 -9.84 -5.47 8.37
C ASN A 83 -8.71 -5.31 9.40
N THR A 84 -8.29 -6.42 10.00
CA THR A 84 -7.17 -6.47 10.93
C THR A 84 -6.21 -7.55 10.49
N TYR A 85 -4.92 -7.30 10.66
CA TYR A 85 -3.88 -8.24 10.34
C TYR A 85 -2.80 -8.15 11.41
N GLU A 86 -2.32 -9.32 11.80
CA GLU A 86 -1.15 -9.51 12.64
C GLU A 86 -0.35 -10.63 11.99
N ASP A 87 0.94 -10.41 11.81
CA ASP A 87 1.80 -11.45 11.28
C ASP A 87 2.16 -12.44 12.40
N THR A 88 1.93 -13.73 12.15
CA THR A 88 2.21 -14.81 13.11
C THR A 88 3.27 -15.77 12.60
N ASP A 89 3.87 -15.51 11.43
CA ASP A 89 4.94 -16.35 10.89
C ASP A 89 6.25 -16.09 11.68
N PRO A 90 6.80 -17.11 12.37
CA PRO A 90 8.06 -16.94 13.09
C PRO A 90 9.25 -16.62 12.17
N ALA A 91 9.21 -16.96 10.88
CA ALA A 91 10.25 -16.62 9.91
C ALA A 91 10.32 -15.10 9.63
N ASP A 92 9.24 -14.37 9.91
CA ASP A 92 9.15 -12.93 9.72
C ASP A 92 9.68 -12.10 10.90
N ALA A 93 10.21 -12.78 11.94
CA ALA A 93 10.91 -12.13 13.04
C ALA A 93 12.28 -11.52 12.65
N ARG A 94 12.80 -11.84 11.46
CA ARG A 94 14.08 -11.29 10.96
C ARG A 94 13.99 -9.78 10.75
N THR A 95 15.06 -9.06 11.10
CA THR A 95 15.20 -7.62 10.85
C THR A 95 15.70 -7.37 9.44
N VAL A 96 15.15 -6.36 8.79
CA VAL A 96 15.51 -5.87 7.46
C VAL A 96 15.72 -4.35 7.51
N ASP A 97 16.65 -3.84 6.69
CA ASP A 97 16.74 -2.42 6.37
C ASP A 97 15.79 -2.13 5.20
N VAL A 98 14.71 -1.41 5.47
CA VAL A 98 13.66 -1.13 4.48
C VAL A 98 14.18 -0.34 3.28
N THR A 99 15.20 0.51 3.47
CA THR A 99 15.81 1.30 2.39
C THR A 99 16.89 0.54 1.63
N ASN A 100 17.24 -0.67 2.08
CA ASN A 100 18.27 -1.53 1.50
C ASN A 100 17.89 -3.02 1.59
N LEU A 101 16.65 -3.35 1.19
CA LEU A 101 16.15 -4.72 1.20
C LEU A 101 16.96 -5.62 0.23
N SER A 102 17.17 -6.87 0.63
CA SER A 102 17.68 -7.91 -0.27
C SER A 102 16.68 -8.12 -1.42
N HIS A 103 17.15 -8.71 -2.52
CA HIS A 103 16.26 -9.01 -3.65
C HIS A 103 15.10 -9.92 -3.24
N ASP A 104 15.36 -10.94 -2.42
CA ASP A 104 14.35 -11.88 -1.97
C ASP A 104 13.31 -11.19 -1.07
N ASP A 105 13.74 -10.30 -0.17
CA ASP A 105 12.82 -9.51 0.67
C ASP A 105 11.97 -8.53 -0.17
N GLN A 106 12.54 -7.93 -1.22
CA GLN A 106 11.78 -7.09 -2.17
C GLN A 106 10.70 -7.89 -2.92
N VAL A 107 11.04 -9.11 -3.36
CA VAL A 107 10.10 -10.02 -4.02
C VAL A 107 9.01 -10.44 -3.05
N GLU A 108 9.37 -10.79 -1.82
CA GLU A 108 8.44 -11.22 -0.77
C GLU A 108 7.41 -10.13 -0.45
N ILE A 109 7.87 -8.92 -0.12
CA ILE A 109 6.95 -7.82 0.22
C ILE A 109 6.09 -7.40 -0.97
N SER A 110 6.64 -7.47 -2.19
CA SER A 110 5.87 -7.22 -3.43
C SER A 110 4.76 -8.24 -3.64
N LYS A 111 5.04 -9.53 -3.44
CA LYS A 111 4.06 -10.61 -3.59
C LYS A 111 2.99 -10.57 -2.50
N PHE A 112 3.39 -10.36 -1.25
CA PHE A 112 2.46 -10.16 -0.14
C PHE A 112 1.47 -9.02 -0.43
N THR A 113 1.98 -7.86 -0.86
CA THR A 113 1.14 -6.70 -1.20
C THR A 113 0.22 -7.01 -2.39
N LEU A 114 0.75 -7.68 -3.42
CA LEU A 114 0.00 -8.06 -4.62
C LEU A 114 -1.14 -9.04 -4.30
N GLU A 115 -0.92 -10.00 -3.42
CA GLU A 115 -1.94 -10.96 -2.99
C GLU A 115 -3.12 -10.24 -2.35
N LEU A 116 -2.85 -9.32 -1.42
CA LEU A 116 -3.86 -8.46 -0.79
C LEU A 116 -4.64 -7.62 -1.81
N ILE A 117 -3.95 -6.99 -2.76
CA ILE A 117 -4.60 -6.25 -3.87
C ILE A 117 -5.49 -7.19 -4.68
N ASN A 118 -5.01 -8.38 -5.03
CA ASN A 118 -5.77 -9.35 -5.82
C ASN A 118 -7.01 -9.88 -5.07
N GLN A 119 -6.94 -10.08 -3.75
CA GLN A 119 -8.10 -10.46 -2.93
C GLN A 119 -9.24 -9.45 -3.04
N VAL A 120 -8.96 -8.15 -2.89
CA VAL A 120 -10.00 -7.11 -2.99
C VAL A 120 -10.47 -6.88 -4.42
N ARG A 121 -9.59 -7.05 -5.41
CA ARG A 121 -9.95 -7.01 -6.84
C ARG A 121 -10.94 -8.13 -7.19
N ASN A 122 -10.72 -9.35 -6.71
CA ASN A 122 -11.59 -10.49 -6.96
C ASN A 122 -13.00 -10.29 -6.39
N GLN A 123 -13.14 -9.62 -5.24
CA GLN A 123 -14.45 -9.28 -4.66
C GLN A 123 -15.31 -8.36 -5.54
N PHE A 124 -14.70 -7.63 -6.48
CA PHE A 124 -15.38 -6.82 -7.50
C PHE A 124 -15.34 -7.44 -8.91
N GLY A 125 -14.96 -8.72 -9.02
CA GLY A 125 -14.86 -9.47 -10.27
C GLY A 125 -13.79 -8.93 -11.22
N LYS A 126 -12.72 -8.32 -10.68
CA LYS A 126 -11.60 -7.79 -11.45
C LYS A 126 -10.53 -8.87 -11.60
N LYS A 127 -9.80 -8.84 -12.71
CA LYS A 127 -8.71 -9.80 -12.95
C LYS A 127 -7.53 -9.51 -12.02
N ASN A 128 -6.81 -10.58 -11.64
CA ASN A 128 -5.56 -10.47 -10.92
C ASN A 128 -4.51 -9.68 -11.70
N TRP A 129 -3.71 -8.93 -10.96
CA TRP A 129 -2.41 -8.41 -11.38
C TRP A 129 -1.34 -9.46 -11.11
N THR A 130 -0.16 -9.26 -11.71
CA THR A 130 0.95 -10.19 -11.61
C THR A 130 2.22 -9.47 -11.15
N TYR A 131 3.10 -10.19 -10.46
CA TYR A 131 4.45 -9.72 -10.19
C TYR A 131 5.30 -9.87 -11.46
N SER A 132 6.31 -9.01 -11.64
CA SER A 132 7.38 -9.20 -12.63
C SER A 132 8.69 -8.59 -12.16
N GLU A 133 9.81 -9.13 -12.60
CA GLU A 133 11.14 -8.57 -12.32
C GLU A 133 11.29 -7.15 -12.90
N SER A 134 10.68 -6.88 -14.06
CA SER A 134 10.73 -5.53 -14.64
C SER A 134 9.94 -4.50 -13.84
N SER A 135 8.80 -4.89 -13.25
CA SER A 135 8.06 -3.99 -12.36
C SER A 135 8.85 -3.67 -11.10
N LEU A 136 9.55 -4.66 -10.50
CA LEU A 136 10.42 -4.40 -9.35
C LEU A 136 11.59 -3.49 -9.71
N LYS A 137 12.27 -3.76 -10.83
CA LYS A 137 13.35 -2.90 -11.32
C LYS A 137 12.88 -1.47 -11.61
N PHE A 138 11.66 -1.30 -12.11
CA PHE A 138 11.08 0.02 -12.32
C PHE A 138 10.72 0.71 -11.01
N ALA A 139 10.15 -0.01 -10.04
CA ALA A 139 9.88 0.52 -8.71
C ALA A 139 11.16 1.03 -8.04
N ASN A 140 12.23 0.23 -8.03
CA ASN A 140 13.52 0.64 -7.50
C ASN A 140 14.12 1.87 -8.20
N ARG A 141 13.84 2.08 -9.50
CA ARG A 141 14.24 3.31 -10.21
C ARG A 141 13.45 4.52 -9.73
N ILE A 142 12.15 4.37 -9.50
CA ILE A 142 11.33 5.45 -8.93
C ILE A 142 11.85 5.81 -7.54
N ALA A 143 12.02 4.83 -6.66
CA ALA A 143 12.55 5.04 -5.32
C ALA A 143 13.92 5.77 -5.34
N LYS A 144 14.80 5.38 -6.27
CA LYS A 144 16.08 6.07 -6.47
C LYS A 144 15.92 7.52 -6.92
N GLU A 145 14.99 7.81 -7.84
CA GLU A 145 14.72 9.18 -8.29
C GLU A 145 14.23 10.06 -7.14
N TYR A 146 13.37 9.52 -6.26
CA TYR A 146 12.92 10.20 -5.04
C TYR A 146 14.10 10.50 -4.10
N TYR A 147 14.89 9.48 -3.75
CA TYR A 147 16.05 9.64 -2.86
C TYR A 147 17.09 10.62 -3.42
N ASP A 148 17.46 10.48 -4.69
CA ASP A 148 18.50 11.30 -5.32
C ASP A 148 18.12 12.80 -5.33
N HIS A 149 16.82 13.10 -5.39
CA HIS A 149 16.30 14.47 -5.50
C HIS A 149 15.63 14.98 -4.21
N ASP A 150 15.80 14.28 -3.08
CA ASP A 150 15.25 14.67 -1.77
C ASP A 150 13.73 14.89 -1.79
N HIS A 151 13.02 13.98 -2.46
CA HIS A 151 11.56 13.95 -2.53
C HIS A 151 10.99 12.81 -1.67
N SER A 152 9.74 12.98 -1.21
CA SER A 152 9.05 11.95 -0.41
C SER A 152 7.53 12.03 -0.52
N CYS A 153 6.83 11.03 0.01
CA CYS A 153 5.37 11.00 0.09
C CYS A 153 4.76 12.12 0.95
N TRP A 154 5.59 12.84 1.71
CA TRP A 154 5.17 14.00 2.51
C TRP A 154 5.22 15.32 1.73
N ASP A 155 5.74 15.30 0.50
CA ASP A 155 5.62 16.43 -0.41
C ASP A 155 4.16 16.64 -0.83
N SER A 156 3.87 17.79 -1.45
CA SER A 156 2.49 18.15 -1.76
C SER A 156 1.87 17.36 -2.92
N ASP A 157 2.68 16.62 -3.67
CA ASP A 157 2.28 15.81 -4.82
C ASP A 157 3.37 14.76 -5.12
N HIS A 158 3.04 13.77 -5.94
CA HIS A 158 4.00 12.79 -6.45
C HIS A 158 5.16 13.47 -7.19
N TYR A 159 6.35 12.85 -7.16
CA TYR A 159 7.51 13.33 -7.90
C TYR A 159 7.44 12.93 -9.39
N VAL A 160 6.50 13.53 -10.13
CA VAL A 160 6.19 13.19 -11.53
C VAL A 160 7.43 13.21 -12.42
N ALA A 161 8.30 14.21 -12.28
CA ALA A 161 9.51 14.31 -13.07
C ALA A 161 10.46 13.11 -12.87
N GLY A 162 10.57 12.58 -11.64
CA GLY A 162 11.32 11.37 -11.33
C GLY A 162 10.67 10.12 -11.93
N ILE A 163 9.35 9.99 -11.78
CA ILE A 163 8.56 8.89 -12.35
C ILE A 163 8.74 8.82 -13.88
N GLU A 164 8.69 9.96 -14.57
CA GLU A 164 8.87 10.01 -16.03
C GLU A 164 10.29 9.62 -16.46
N ARG A 165 11.32 10.05 -15.73
CA ARG A 165 12.72 9.63 -15.98
C ARG A 165 12.89 8.13 -15.77
N ALA A 166 12.38 7.59 -14.68
CA ALA A 166 12.39 6.16 -14.40
C ALA A 166 11.64 5.38 -15.50
N ALA A 167 10.46 5.86 -15.93
CA ALA A 167 9.65 5.24 -16.96
C ALA A 167 10.41 5.17 -18.30
N LYS A 168 11.01 6.29 -18.72
CA LYS A 168 11.84 6.36 -19.94
C LYS A 168 12.99 5.36 -19.88
N ALA A 169 13.68 5.31 -18.75
CA ALA A 169 14.83 4.44 -18.55
C ALA A 169 14.44 2.96 -18.56
N SER A 170 13.22 2.63 -18.14
CA SER A 170 12.63 1.28 -18.14
C SER A 170 11.95 0.90 -19.45
N GLY A 171 11.93 1.76 -20.47
CA GLY A 171 11.26 1.48 -21.75
C GLY A 171 9.73 1.57 -21.67
N LEU A 172 9.22 2.32 -20.70
CA LEU A 172 7.81 2.64 -20.54
C LEU A 172 7.50 4.02 -21.17
N ASN A 173 6.21 4.33 -21.31
CA ASN A 173 5.75 5.61 -21.79
C ASN A 173 6.01 6.72 -20.75
N SER A 174 6.99 7.58 -20.99
CA SER A 174 7.34 8.66 -20.05
C SER A 174 6.55 9.95 -20.26
N THR A 175 5.56 10.00 -21.15
CA THR A 175 4.81 11.24 -21.46
C THR A 175 3.37 11.21 -20.97
N VAL A 176 3.03 10.24 -20.12
CA VAL A 176 1.67 10.07 -19.56
C VAL A 176 1.59 10.52 -18.11
N GLY A 177 2.66 11.12 -17.57
CA GLY A 177 2.73 11.60 -16.19
C GLY A 177 2.66 10.48 -15.15
N GLN A 178 1.99 10.80 -14.03
CA GLN A 178 1.74 9.90 -12.91
C GLN A 178 0.57 8.97 -13.25
N VAL A 179 0.87 7.75 -13.70
CA VAL A 179 -0.12 6.67 -13.92
C VAL A 179 0.35 5.33 -13.35
N TYR A 180 1.50 5.35 -12.68
CA TYR A 180 2.28 4.17 -12.33
C TYR A 180 2.31 3.88 -10.84
N GLU A 181 2.06 4.86 -9.98
CA GLU A 181 2.38 4.77 -8.56
C GLU A 181 1.14 5.03 -7.70
N ASP A 182 1.02 4.28 -6.62
CA ASP A 182 0.28 4.67 -5.43
C ASP A 182 1.32 4.82 -4.30
N GLU A 183 1.33 5.97 -3.63
CA GLU A 183 2.39 6.33 -2.68
C GLU A 183 1.84 6.40 -1.24
N ALA A 184 2.63 5.94 -0.28
CA ALA A 184 2.36 6.07 1.15
C ALA A 184 3.64 6.32 1.93
N GLY A 185 3.52 6.53 3.25
CA GLY A 185 4.65 6.59 4.16
C GLY A 185 4.58 5.48 5.20
N LEU A 186 5.74 4.95 5.59
CA LEU A 186 5.83 4.14 6.79
C LEU A 186 5.70 5.03 8.04
N PRO A 187 5.10 4.52 9.13
CA PRO A 187 4.95 5.29 10.36
C PRO A 187 6.31 5.60 10.97
N ILE A 188 6.43 6.84 11.46
CA ILE A 188 7.58 7.33 12.21
C ILE A 188 7.17 7.37 13.68
N THR A 189 7.73 6.47 14.49
CA THR A 189 7.41 6.38 15.92
C THR A 189 8.68 6.21 16.72
N SER A 190 8.61 6.35 18.04
CA SER A 190 9.73 6.02 18.93
C SER A 190 10.16 4.56 18.85
N THR A 191 9.25 3.65 18.44
CA THR A 191 9.55 2.25 18.17
C THR A 191 10.32 2.07 16.86
N PHE A 192 10.17 3.01 15.92
CA PHE A 192 10.67 2.92 14.55
C PHE A 192 11.38 4.22 14.13
N PRO A 193 12.49 4.60 14.80
CA PRO A 193 13.14 5.90 14.58
C PRO A 193 13.96 5.99 13.28
N GLY A 194 14.13 4.88 12.55
CA GLY A 194 14.93 4.82 11.32
C GLY A 194 14.40 3.79 10.32
N HIS A 195 15.30 3.15 9.57
CA HIS A 195 15.00 2.26 8.45
C HIS A 195 14.82 0.79 8.80
N GLU A 196 15.17 0.36 10.02
CA GLU A 196 15.05 -1.04 10.42
C GLU A 196 13.61 -1.43 10.78
N ARG A 197 13.15 -2.57 10.27
CA ARG A 197 11.88 -3.21 10.66
C ARG A 197 12.10 -4.71 10.74
N THR A 198 11.31 -5.45 11.53
CA THR A 198 11.15 -6.87 11.23
C THR A 198 10.27 -7.03 10.00
N MET A 199 10.41 -8.13 9.25
CA MET A 199 9.52 -8.39 8.11
C MET A 199 8.05 -8.43 8.55
N LYS A 200 7.78 -8.99 9.74
CA LYS A 200 6.46 -8.98 10.40
C LYS A 200 5.89 -7.56 10.47
N VAL A 201 6.65 -6.64 11.05
CA VAL A 201 6.21 -5.24 11.19
C VAL A 201 6.04 -4.59 9.83
N LEU A 202 6.94 -4.86 8.87
CA LEU A 202 6.85 -4.28 7.53
C LEU A 202 5.56 -4.73 6.81
N LYS A 203 5.21 -6.03 6.87
CA LYS A 203 3.96 -6.58 6.32
C LYS A 203 2.73 -5.95 6.98
N GLU A 204 2.73 -5.79 8.31
CA GLU A 204 1.64 -5.11 9.04
C GLU A 204 1.48 -3.63 8.62
N GLN A 205 2.59 -2.92 8.43
CA GLN A 205 2.58 -1.52 7.98
C GLN A 205 2.07 -1.40 6.53
N ILE A 206 2.51 -2.29 5.63
CA ILE A 206 2.02 -2.36 4.25
C ILE A 206 0.53 -2.69 4.19
N TYR A 207 0.08 -3.65 4.99
CA TYR A 207 -1.35 -3.98 5.12
C TYR A 207 -2.16 -2.75 5.55
N PHE A 208 -1.65 -1.98 6.52
CA PHE A 208 -2.29 -0.74 6.96
C PHE A 208 -2.29 0.34 5.86
N ASN A 209 -1.19 0.54 5.14
CA ASN A 209 -1.16 1.48 4.01
C ASN A 209 -2.19 1.11 2.93
N LEU A 210 -2.31 -0.16 2.56
CA LEU A 210 -3.35 -0.63 1.64
C LEU A 210 -4.75 -0.35 2.17
N LYS A 211 -5.01 -0.57 3.47
CA LYS A 211 -6.29 -0.20 4.07
C LYS A 211 -6.59 1.29 3.92
N GLN A 212 -5.62 2.15 4.21
CA GLN A 212 -5.80 3.60 4.07
C GLN A 212 -6.17 3.97 2.63
N MET A 213 -5.39 3.48 1.65
CA MET A 213 -5.63 3.70 0.22
C MET A 213 -7.00 3.20 -0.23
N LEU A 214 -7.39 1.99 0.17
CA LEU A 214 -8.67 1.40 -0.21
C LEU A 214 -9.84 2.15 0.44
N PHE A 215 -9.71 2.51 1.73
CA PHE A 215 -10.83 3.02 2.50
C PHE A 215 -10.74 4.53 2.73
N GLY A 216 -10.75 5.28 1.63
CA GLY A 216 -10.98 6.74 1.65
C GLY A 216 -9.73 7.59 1.89
N GLY A 217 -8.55 7.06 1.55
CA GLY A 217 -7.28 7.75 1.76
C GLY A 217 -7.04 8.03 3.25
N PHE A 218 -7.59 7.20 4.15
CA PHE A 218 -7.74 7.54 5.56
C PHE A 218 -6.44 8.07 6.19
N ALA A 219 -6.49 9.28 6.79
CA ALA A 219 -5.37 9.85 7.53
C ALA A 219 -5.69 9.99 9.02
N GLY A 220 -5.10 9.11 9.83
CA GLY A 220 -5.23 9.17 11.29
C GLY A 220 -4.85 7.85 11.96
N SER A 221 -5.23 7.75 13.22
CA SER A 221 -5.05 6.56 14.06
C SER A 221 -6.35 5.76 14.18
N LYS A 222 -6.29 4.61 14.87
CA LYS A 222 -7.48 3.81 15.21
C LYS A 222 -8.55 4.62 15.96
N ALA A 223 -8.16 5.61 16.76
CA ALA A 223 -9.11 6.47 17.48
C ALA A 223 -9.93 7.34 16.53
N ASP A 224 -9.37 7.69 15.38
CA ASP A 224 -9.96 8.60 14.41
C ASP A 224 -10.83 7.87 13.37
N TYR A 225 -10.97 6.54 13.44
CA TYR A 225 -11.77 5.79 12.46
C TYR A 225 -13.21 6.28 12.31
N ASN A 226 -13.80 6.88 13.34
CA ASN A 226 -15.16 7.42 13.28
C ASN A 226 -15.24 8.86 12.77
N ASP A 227 -14.12 9.56 12.64
CA ASP A 227 -14.06 10.94 12.14
C ASP A 227 -14.15 10.92 10.61
N THR A 228 -15.32 11.28 10.09
CA THR A 228 -15.60 11.28 8.65
C THR A 228 -14.73 12.28 7.89
N SER A 229 -14.17 13.29 8.56
CA SER A 229 -13.30 14.28 7.91
C SER A 229 -11.92 13.72 7.54
N ARG A 230 -11.54 12.55 8.11
CA ARG A 230 -10.30 11.84 7.80
C ARG A 230 -10.37 11.00 6.53
N TYR A 231 -11.52 10.94 5.86
CA TYR A 231 -11.75 10.16 4.64
C TYR A 231 -11.95 11.12 3.46
N PHE A 232 -10.88 11.42 2.73
CA PHE A 232 -10.85 12.54 1.78
C PHE A 232 -10.71 12.11 0.31
N GLU A 233 -10.19 10.92 0.02
CA GLU A 233 -9.75 10.55 -1.34
C GLU A 233 -10.01 9.06 -1.65
N TRP A 234 -10.38 8.73 -2.90
CA TRP A 234 -10.61 7.33 -3.35
C TRP A 234 -9.95 7.05 -4.70
N GLU A 235 -9.03 7.90 -5.16
CA GLU A 235 -8.29 7.69 -6.39
C GLU A 235 -7.28 6.55 -6.28
N HIS A 236 -6.60 6.36 -5.15
CA HIS A 236 -5.80 5.15 -4.89
C HIS A 236 -6.67 3.90 -4.92
N ALA A 237 -7.81 3.91 -4.22
CA ALA A 237 -8.79 2.82 -4.33
C ALA A 237 -9.26 2.62 -5.78
N GLY A 238 -9.43 3.71 -6.52
CA GLY A 238 -9.73 3.71 -7.94
C GLY A 238 -8.66 3.01 -8.76
N ASP A 239 -7.38 3.30 -8.54
CA ASP A 239 -6.30 2.69 -9.31
C ASP A 239 -6.13 1.20 -8.98
N LEU A 240 -6.04 0.87 -7.69
CA LEU A 240 -5.88 -0.50 -7.19
C LEU A 240 -7.04 -1.42 -7.60
N LEU A 241 -8.27 -0.91 -7.62
CA LEU A 241 -9.47 -1.69 -7.97
C LEU A 241 -9.85 -1.59 -9.45
N GLY A 242 -9.14 -0.77 -10.24
CA GLY A 242 -9.49 -0.46 -11.63
C GLY A 242 -10.90 0.13 -11.73
N LEU A 243 -11.14 1.18 -10.93
CA LEU A 243 -12.35 1.99 -10.83
C LEU A 243 -12.06 3.50 -10.89
N ARG A 244 -10.90 3.91 -11.41
CA ARG A 244 -10.59 5.32 -11.71
C ARG A 244 -11.43 5.82 -12.88
N THR A 245 -11.68 4.97 -13.88
CA THR A 245 -12.41 5.32 -15.11
C THR A 245 -13.33 4.19 -15.58
N THR A 246 -14.23 4.49 -16.52
CA THR A 246 -15.10 3.46 -17.14
C THR A 246 -14.40 2.66 -18.23
N ASN A 247 -13.52 3.30 -19.01
CA ASN A 247 -13.02 2.77 -20.27
C ASN A 247 -11.49 2.62 -20.33
N TYR A 248 -10.76 3.29 -19.45
CA TYR A 248 -9.31 3.37 -19.52
C TYR A 248 -8.61 2.52 -18.47
N ASP A 249 -9.31 1.90 -17.53
CA ASP A 249 -8.64 1.09 -16.51
C ASP A 249 -8.15 -0.23 -17.11
N ALA A 250 -6.87 -0.51 -16.90
CA ALA A 250 -6.27 -1.74 -17.40
C ALA A 250 -6.84 -2.95 -16.65
N LYS A 251 -7.23 -4.00 -17.40
CA LYS A 251 -7.75 -5.23 -16.81
C LYS A 251 -6.72 -5.92 -15.93
N THR A 252 -5.45 -5.90 -16.36
CA THR A 252 -4.29 -6.49 -15.69
C THR A 252 -3.17 -5.46 -15.66
N LYS A 253 -2.35 -5.51 -14.62
CA LYS A 253 -1.11 -4.74 -14.48
C LYS A 253 -0.02 -5.65 -13.89
N LYS A 254 1.23 -5.26 -14.11
CA LYS A 254 2.41 -5.80 -13.43
C LYS A 254 2.74 -4.96 -12.22
N PHE A 255 3.04 -5.59 -11.10
CA PHE A 255 3.11 -4.92 -9.80
C PHE A 255 4.39 -5.22 -9.04
N ALA A 256 4.91 -4.23 -8.32
CA ALA A 256 5.95 -4.40 -7.31
C ALA A 256 5.92 -3.24 -6.30
N VAL A 257 6.56 -3.44 -5.15
CA VAL A 257 6.75 -2.41 -4.11
C VAL A 257 8.24 -2.07 -4.00
N SER A 258 8.53 -0.80 -3.73
CA SER A 258 9.88 -0.35 -3.35
C SER A 258 9.78 0.77 -2.32
N PHE A 259 10.92 1.17 -1.74
CA PHE A 259 10.98 2.13 -0.66
C PHE A 259 12.09 3.15 -0.91
N SER A 260 11.87 4.40 -0.51
CA SER A 260 12.90 5.44 -0.51
C SER A 260 12.97 6.14 0.84
N GLY A 261 14.19 6.37 1.32
CA GLY A 261 14.43 7.29 2.44
C GLY A 261 14.44 8.75 1.97
N LEU A 262 14.38 9.69 2.91
CA LEU A 262 14.64 11.11 2.66
C LEU A 262 16.05 11.47 3.12
N LYS A 263 16.87 12.15 2.29
CA LYS A 263 18.30 12.38 2.58
C LYS A 263 18.52 13.16 3.88
N ASN A 264 17.63 14.11 4.16
CA ASN A 264 17.74 15.00 5.31
C ASN A 264 16.91 14.54 6.52
N ASP A 265 16.22 13.39 6.41
CA ASP A 265 15.42 12.80 7.50
C ASP A 265 15.29 11.29 7.28
N GLU A 266 16.28 10.52 7.76
CA GLU A 266 16.35 9.06 7.55
C GLU A 266 15.21 8.29 8.24
N SER A 267 14.41 8.96 9.09
CA SER A 267 13.22 8.36 9.70
C SER A 267 12.03 8.33 8.73
N ARG A 268 12.05 9.17 7.69
CA ARG A 268 11.01 9.26 6.65
C ARG A 268 11.27 8.25 5.55
N ILE A 269 10.35 7.31 5.41
CA ILE A 269 10.41 6.26 4.40
C ILE A 269 9.12 6.30 3.57
N SER A 270 9.25 6.63 2.29
CA SER A 270 8.17 6.55 1.31
C SER A 270 8.04 5.10 0.82
N VAL A 271 6.81 4.67 0.60
CA VAL A 271 6.42 3.39 0.02
C VAL A 271 5.88 3.65 -1.37
N HIS A 272 6.48 3.02 -2.37
CA HIS A 272 6.09 3.15 -3.78
C HIS A 272 5.43 1.84 -4.23
N MET A 273 4.10 1.84 -4.36
CA MET A 273 3.35 0.70 -4.90
C MET A 273 3.18 0.91 -6.40
N ILE A 274 3.98 0.21 -7.20
CA ILE A 274 4.08 0.47 -8.64
C ILE A 274 3.28 -0.54 -9.44
N SER A 275 2.44 -0.04 -10.33
CA SER A 275 1.61 -0.84 -11.22
C SER A 275 1.73 -0.40 -12.68
N VAL A 276 2.03 -1.35 -13.59
CA VAL A 276 2.27 -1.07 -15.02
C VAL A 276 1.28 -1.84 -15.87
N ALA A 277 0.45 -1.13 -16.62
CA ALA A 277 -0.38 -1.72 -17.66
C ALA A 277 0.41 -1.95 -18.96
N ASP A 278 0.15 -3.06 -19.65
CA ASP A 278 0.88 -3.42 -20.89
C ASP A 278 0.87 -2.33 -21.96
N ARG A 279 -0.23 -1.56 -22.06
CA ARG A 279 -0.36 -0.43 -23.01
C ARG A 279 0.69 0.66 -22.83
N TYR A 280 1.33 0.73 -21.66
CA TYR A 280 2.36 1.72 -21.37
C TYR A 280 3.77 1.18 -21.64
N ILE A 281 3.93 -0.10 -21.99
CA ILE A 281 5.22 -0.67 -22.37
C ILE A 281 5.54 -0.26 -23.80
N LYS A 282 6.65 0.46 -24.00
CA LYS A 282 7.13 0.89 -25.32
C LYS A 282 8.26 0.00 -25.84
N ASN A 283 8.99 -0.69 -24.94
CA ASN A 283 10.09 -1.58 -25.30
C ASN A 283 10.10 -2.85 -24.45
N TYR A 284 9.60 -3.95 -25.02
CA TYR A 284 9.55 -5.26 -24.36
C TYR A 284 10.92 -5.91 -24.11
N LYS A 285 12.01 -5.38 -24.67
CA LYS A 285 13.37 -5.82 -24.32
C LYS A 285 13.86 -5.21 -23.00
N LYS A 286 13.23 -4.13 -22.55
CA LYS A 286 13.56 -3.43 -21.29
C LYS A 286 12.54 -3.68 -20.18
N PHE A 287 11.32 -4.05 -20.55
CA PHE A 287 10.23 -4.35 -19.63
C PHE A 287 9.49 -5.59 -20.13
N ASP A 288 9.69 -6.71 -19.46
CA ASP A 288 9.16 -8.01 -19.88
C ASP A 288 7.64 -8.13 -19.75
N ARG A 289 7.13 -9.19 -20.38
CA ARG A 289 5.70 -9.49 -20.48
C ARG A 289 5.17 -10.22 -19.27
#